data_AF-A0A1I1FJ50-F1
#
_entry.id   AF-A0A1I1FJ50-F1
#
_cell.length_a   1.000
_cell.length_b   1.000
_cell.length_c   1.000
_cell.angle_alpha   90.00
_cell.angle_beta   90.00
_cell.angle_gamma   90.00
#
_symmetry.space_group_name_H-M   'P 1'
#
loop_
_entity.id
_entity.type
_entity.pdbx_description
1 polymer ?
#
loop_
_entity_poly.entity_id
_entity_poly.type
_entity_poly.pdbx_seq_one_letter_code
_entity_poly.pdbx_strand_id
1 'polypeptide(L)'
;MQELSEISRKLKLMARKLGVCVVALSQLSRAVESRQDKRPMPSDLRETGQLEQDADIITFLYRDDYYDRESENKNVIEIIIAKQRNGPVGIIGLAFIKEFSKFVDLERRYSERPQQEAR
;
A
#
# COMPACT_ATOMS: atom_id res chain seq x y z
N MET A 1 3.29 -8.66 -22.10
CA MET A 1 1.93 -8.45 -21.55
C MET A 1 1.17 -9.77 -21.37
N GLN A 2 1.08 -10.65 -22.38
CA GLN A 2 0.32 -11.91 -22.28
C GLN A 2 0.73 -12.82 -21.11
N GLU A 3 2.02 -12.98 -20.82
CA GLU A 3 2.50 -13.83 -19.71
C GLU A 3 2.03 -13.33 -18.34
N LEU A 4 2.10 -12.01 -18.10
CA LEU A 4 1.71 -11.43 -16.82
C LEU A 4 0.20 -11.51 -16.59
N SER A 5 -0.59 -11.35 -17.66
CA SER A 5 -2.03 -11.59 -17.64
C SER A 5 -2.37 -13.03 -17.31
N GLU A 6 -1.61 -13.99 -17.85
CA GLU A 6 -1.82 -15.41 -17.56
C GLU A 6 -1.48 -15.76 -16.10
N ILE A 7 -0.37 -15.23 -15.59
CA ILE A 7 0.04 -15.41 -14.19
C ILE A 7 -1.02 -14.87 -13.23
N SER A 8 -1.48 -13.63 -13.44
CA SER A 8 -2.53 -12.99 -12.64
C SER A 8 -3.79 -13.88 -12.55
N ARG A 9 -4.27 -14.35 -13.70
CA ARG A 9 -5.45 -15.18 -13.77
C ARG A 9 -5.25 -16.53 -13.09
N LYS A 10 -4.08 -17.17 -13.27
CA LYS A 10 -3.73 -18.43 -12.59
C LYS A 10 -3.69 -18.26 -11.07
N LEU A 11 -3.13 -17.17 -10.56
CA LEU A 11 -3.11 -16.86 -9.13
C LEU A 11 -4.52 -16.71 -8.56
N LYS A 12 -5.40 -15.97 -9.24
CA LYS A 12 -6.80 -15.82 -8.83
C LYS A 12 -7.56 -17.15 -8.82
N LEU A 13 -7.38 -17.98 -9.85
CA LEU A 13 -8.00 -19.30 -9.93
C LEU A 13 -7.47 -20.24 -8.83
N MET A 14 -6.17 -20.22 -8.57
CA MET A 14 -5.54 -21.00 -7.50
C MET A 14 -6.06 -20.59 -6.12
N ALA A 15 -6.10 -19.29 -5.83
CA ALA A 15 -6.63 -18.76 -4.57
C ALA A 15 -8.07 -19.25 -4.32
N ARG A 16 -8.93 -19.17 -5.34
CA ARG A 16 -10.32 -19.66 -5.27
C ARG A 16 -10.41 -21.17 -5.10
N LYS A 17 -9.59 -21.93 -5.84
CA LYS A 17 -9.61 -23.40 -5.81
C LYS A 17 -9.17 -23.94 -4.44
N LEU A 18 -8.16 -23.33 -3.84
CA LEU A 18 -7.59 -23.77 -2.56
C LEU A 18 -8.23 -23.09 -1.35
N GLY A 19 -9.05 -22.05 -1.55
CA GLY A 19 -9.67 -21.29 -0.45
C GLY A 19 -8.65 -20.50 0.38
N VAL A 20 -7.55 -20.05 -0.22
CA VAL A 20 -6.45 -19.35 0.48
C VAL A 20 -6.32 -17.90 0.02
N CYS A 21 -5.82 -17.04 0.92
CA CYS A 21 -5.44 -15.67 0.58
C CYS A 21 -4.09 -15.68 -0.15
N VAL A 22 -4.05 -15.11 -1.36
CA VAL A 22 -2.81 -14.93 -2.13
C VAL A 22 -2.46 -13.45 -2.13
N VAL A 23 -1.28 -13.13 -1.59
CA VAL A 23 -0.71 -11.79 -1.64
C VAL A 23 0.40 -11.79 -2.68
N ALA A 24 0.25 -10.98 -3.71
CA ALA A 24 1.26 -10.75 -4.74
C ALA A 24 1.80 -9.33 -4.59
N LEU A 25 3.13 -9.19 -4.64
CA LEU A 25 3.79 -7.89 -4.70
C LEU A 25 4.01 -7.52 -6.16
N SER A 26 3.69 -6.28 -6.52
CA SER A 26 3.91 -5.74 -7.86
C SER A 26 4.70 -4.45 -7.75
N GLN A 27 5.75 -4.33 -8.55
CA GLN A 27 6.48 -3.09 -8.68
C GLN A 27 5.68 -2.10 -9.55
N LEU A 28 5.66 -0.83 -9.16
CA LEU A 28 5.03 0.24 -9.93
C LEU A 28 5.94 0.73 -11.06
N SER A 29 5.33 1.30 -12.09
CA SER A 29 6.08 2.01 -13.12
C SER A 29 6.86 3.18 -12.52
N ARG A 30 8.08 3.44 -13.02
CA ARG A 30 8.90 4.59 -12.59
C ARG A 30 8.27 5.93 -12.95
N ALA A 31 7.23 5.95 -13.79
CA ALA A 31 6.47 7.14 -14.13
C ALA A 31 5.83 7.82 -12.90
N VAL A 32 5.59 7.09 -11.81
CA VAL A 32 5.16 7.69 -10.53
C VAL A 32 6.15 8.76 -10.06
N GLU A 33 7.44 8.59 -10.35
CA GLU A 33 8.52 9.45 -9.88
C GLU A 33 8.68 10.77 -10.62
N SER A 34 7.99 10.98 -11.73
CA SER A 34 8.01 12.25 -12.45
C SER A 34 6.82 13.16 -12.11
N ARG A 35 5.82 12.66 -11.38
CA ARG A 35 4.63 13.42 -10.99
C ARG A 35 4.93 14.37 -9.83
N GLN A 36 4.16 15.45 -9.72
CA GLN A 36 4.22 16.34 -8.55
C GLN A 36 3.70 15.62 -7.31
N ASP A 37 2.51 15.03 -7.39
CA ASP A 37 2.03 14.08 -6.39
C ASP A 37 2.57 12.68 -6.69
N LYS A 38 3.40 12.17 -5.78
CA LYS A 38 4.05 10.86 -5.85
C LYS A 38 3.19 9.73 -5.29
N ARG A 39 1.95 10.00 -4.86
CA ARG A 39 1.03 8.95 -4.41
C ARG A 39 0.69 7.99 -5.56
N PRO A 40 0.90 6.68 -5.39
CA PRO A 40 0.54 5.68 -6.40
C PRO A 40 -0.95 5.66 -6.73
N MET A 41 -1.26 5.36 -7.98
CA MET A 41 -2.62 5.23 -8.50
C MET A 41 -2.77 3.92 -9.28
N PRO A 42 -3.99 3.39 -9.48
CA PRO A 42 -4.21 2.18 -10.29
C PRO A 42 -3.55 2.23 -11.68
N SER A 43 -3.52 3.41 -12.31
CA SER A 43 -2.85 3.62 -13.61
C SER A 43 -1.34 3.33 -13.58
N ASP A 44 -0.69 3.35 -12.42
CA ASP A 44 0.73 3.02 -12.29
C ASP A 44 1.00 1.50 -12.41
N LEU A 45 -0.07 0.68 -12.36
CA LEU A 45 -0.05 -0.76 -12.65
C LEU A 45 -0.26 -1.05 -14.16
N ARG A 46 -0.30 -0.04 -15.03
CA ARG A 46 -0.66 -0.19 -16.45
C ARG A 46 0.20 -1.20 -17.23
N GLU A 47 1.48 -1.32 -16.89
CA GLU A 47 2.38 -2.35 -17.46
C GLU A 47 1.91 -3.79 -17.13
N THR A 48 1.04 -3.89 -16.13
CA THR A 48 0.47 -5.12 -15.56
C THR A 48 -1.06 -5.17 -15.63
N GLY A 49 -1.69 -4.43 -16.55
CA GLY A 49 -3.12 -4.09 -16.55
C GLY A 49 -4.16 -5.19 -16.29
N GLN A 50 -3.80 -6.48 -16.42
CA GLN A 50 -4.65 -7.60 -15.97
C GLN A 50 -4.71 -7.75 -14.44
N LEU A 51 -3.63 -7.48 -13.72
CA LEU A 51 -3.59 -7.52 -12.24
C LEU A 51 -4.63 -6.57 -11.66
N GLU A 52 -4.75 -5.37 -12.24
CA GLU A 52 -5.75 -4.40 -11.82
C GLU A 52 -7.16 -4.99 -11.90
N GLN A 53 -7.46 -5.71 -12.98
CA GLN A 53 -8.78 -6.31 -13.19
C GLN A 53 -9.00 -7.52 -12.27
N ASP A 54 -8.07 -8.45 -12.22
CA ASP A 54 -8.23 -9.74 -11.54
C ASP A 54 -8.21 -9.62 -10.01
N ALA A 55 -7.46 -8.67 -9.46
CA ALA A 55 -7.32 -8.48 -8.03
C ALA A 55 -8.68 -8.17 -7.36
N ASP A 56 -8.89 -8.73 -6.17
CA ASP A 56 -10.01 -8.35 -5.31
C ASP A 56 -9.69 -7.07 -4.53
N ILE A 57 -8.43 -6.95 -4.10
CA ILE A 57 -7.90 -5.83 -3.31
C ILE A 57 -6.63 -5.34 -3.99
N ILE A 58 -6.49 -4.03 -4.14
CA ILE A 58 -5.24 -3.37 -4.55
C ILE A 58 -4.88 -2.37 -3.47
N THR A 59 -3.69 -2.55 -2.93
CA THR A 59 -3.15 -1.71 -1.87
C THR A 59 -1.80 -1.17 -2.29
N PHE A 60 -1.62 0.14 -2.19
CA PHE A 60 -0.34 0.80 -2.39
C PHE A 60 0.26 1.23 -1.06
N LEU A 61 1.59 1.32 -1.04
CA LEU A 61 2.34 1.86 0.08
C LEU A 61 2.95 3.20 -0.36
N TYR A 62 2.74 4.24 0.44
CA TYR A 62 3.31 5.55 0.20
C TYR A 62 3.94 6.12 1.48
N ARG A 63 5.14 6.66 1.36
CA ARG A 63 5.86 7.25 2.48
C ARG A 63 6.26 8.67 2.13
N ASP A 64 5.58 9.65 2.70
CA ASP A 64 5.76 11.06 2.39
C ASP A 64 7.19 11.52 2.72
N ASP A 65 7.71 11.08 3.88
CA ASP A 65 9.06 11.41 4.36
C ASP A 65 10.22 10.85 3.51
N TYR A 66 9.91 9.99 2.53
CA TYR A 66 10.88 9.52 1.54
C TYR A 66 11.05 10.54 0.41
N TYR A 67 9.98 11.25 0.06
CA TYR A 67 9.94 12.24 -1.02
C TYR A 67 10.22 13.66 -0.51
N ASP A 68 9.76 13.98 0.69
CA ASP A 68 9.99 15.26 1.36
C ASP A 68 10.62 15.04 2.75
N ARG A 69 11.88 15.44 2.92
CA ARG A 69 12.59 15.29 4.20
C ARG A 69 12.04 16.19 5.31
N GLU A 70 11.34 17.25 4.94
CA GLU A 70 10.72 18.21 5.87
C GLU A 70 9.24 17.90 6.12
N SER A 71 8.71 16.80 5.57
CA SER A 71 7.34 16.34 5.79
C SER A 71 6.98 16.32 7.28
N GLU A 72 5.78 16.82 7.60
CA GLU A 72 5.20 16.75 8.95
C GLU A 72 4.85 15.29 9.35
N ASN A 73 4.67 14.41 8.37
CA ASN A 73 4.29 13.01 8.54
C ASN A 73 5.52 12.08 8.64
N LYS A 74 6.51 12.46 9.46
CA LYS A 74 7.75 11.67 9.63
C LYS A 74 7.46 10.28 10.19
N ASN A 75 8.07 9.26 9.59
CA ASN A 75 7.93 7.86 9.98
C ASN A 75 6.46 7.39 9.96
N VAL A 76 5.64 7.95 9.07
CA VAL A 76 4.29 7.48 8.77
C VAL A 76 4.30 6.88 7.36
N ILE A 77 3.66 5.74 7.20
CA ILE A 77 3.39 5.11 5.92
C ILE A 77 1.88 5.05 5.69
N GLU A 78 1.47 5.55 4.55
CA GLU A 78 0.09 5.47 4.07
C GLU A 78 -0.10 4.14 3.35
N ILE A 79 -1.08 3.36 3.82
CA ILE A 79 -1.63 2.20 3.14
C ILE A 79 -2.86 2.68 2.37
N ILE A 80 -2.73 2.80 1.05
CA ILE A 80 -3.78 3.29 0.16
C ILE A 80 -4.53 2.10 -0.42
N ILE A 81 -5.74 1.83 0.07
CA ILE A 81 -6.65 0.82 -0.49
C ILE A 81 -7.31 1.43 -1.72
N ALA A 82 -6.71 1.20 -2.90
CA ALA A 82 -7.15 1.77 -4.16
C ALA A 82 -8.29 0.96 -4.83
N LYS A 83 -8.40 -0.33 -4.50
CA LYS A 83 -9.50 -1.19 -4.94
C LYS A 83 -9.86 -2.16 -3.82
N GLN A 84 -11.16 -2.35 -3.61
CA GLN A 84 -11.73 -3.31 -2.68
C GLN A 84 -13.07 -3.76 -3.27
N ARG A 85 -13.15 -5.00 -3.80
CA ARG A 85 -14.39 -5.47 -4.47
C ARG A 85 -15.61 -5.51 -3.54
N ASN A 86 -15.40 -5.81 -2.27
CA ASN A 86 -16.46 -6.10 -1.30
C ASN A 86 -16.43 -5.15 -0.09
N GLY A 87 -16.01 -3.90 -0.28
CA GLY A 87 -15.86 -2.97 0.84
C GLY A 87 -15.34 -1.60 0.42
N PRO A 88 -15.12 -0.71 1.39
CA PRO A 88 -14.67 0.65 1.12
C PRO A 88 -13.21 0.69 0.66
N VAL A 89 -12.92 1.68 -0.17
CA VAL A 89 -11.57 2.18 -0.45
C VAL A 89 -11.22 3.27 0.56
N GLY A 90 -9.93 3.58 0.73
CA GLY A 90 -9.49 4.60 1.66
C GLY A 90 -8.00 4.57 1.93
N ILE A 91 -7.55 5.49 2.79
CA ILE A 91 -6.14 5.60 3.20
C ILE A 91 -6.06 5.33 4.70
N ILE A 92 -5.14 4.46 5.08
CA ILE A 92 -4.86 4.12 6.47
C ILE A 92 -3.42 4.51 6.76
N GLY A 93 -3.21 5.39 7.74
CA GLY A 93 -1.86 5.73 8.21
C GLY A 93 -1.36 4.73 9.25
N LEU A 94 -0.12 4.27 9.10
CA LEU A 94 0.59 3.49 10.11
C LEU A 94 1.91 4.16 10.47
N ALA A 95 2.36 4.00 11.71
CA ALA A 95 3.73 4.33 12.08
C ALA A 95 4.69 3.29 11.48
N PHE A 96 5.78 3.75 10.89
CA PHE A 96 6.83 2.92 10.32
C PHE A 96 8.15 3.11 11.07
N ILE A 97 8.56 2.08 11.82
CA ILE A 97 9.82 2.07 12.55
C ILE A 97 10.90 1.49 11.63
N LYS A 98 11.69 2.38 11.03
CA LYS A 98 12.65 2.09 9.94
C LYS A 98 13.69 1.05 10.35
N GLU A 99 14.17 1.15 11.58
CA GLU A 99 15.22 0.32 12.17
C GLU A 99 14.84 -1.17 12.22
N PHE A 100 13.53 -1.46 12.29
CA PHE A 100 13.00 -2.82 12.42
C PHE A 100 12.10 -3.23 11.25
N SER A 101 11.95 -2.38 10.22
CA SER A 101 10.94 -2.55 9.15
C SER A 101 9.55 -2.88 9.69
N LYS A 102 9.17 -2.25 10.81
CA LYS A 102 7.96 -2.59 11.58
C LYS A 102 6.87 -1.55 11.37
N PHE A 103 5.66 -2.04 11.09
CA PHE A 103 4.44 -1.25 11.00
C PHE A 103 3.69 -1.31 12.34
N VAL A 104 3.28 -0.17 12.86
CA VAL A 104 2.55 -0.04 14.12
C VAL A 104 1.32 0.85 13.92
N ASP A 105 0.22 0.48 14.56
CA ASP A 105 -0.99 1.30 14.56
C ASP A 105 -0.71 2.70 15.12
N LEU A 106 -1.21 3.74 14.43
CA LEU A 106 -1.08 5.12 14.89
C LEU A 106 -1.87 5.38 16.17
N GLU A 107 -3.01 4.72 16.40
CA GLU A 107 -3.79 4.87 17.64
C GLU A 107 -2.99 4.38 18.87
N ARG A 108 -2.19 3.32 18.70
CA ARG A 108 -1.25 2.86 19.74
C ARG A 108 -0.15 3.86 20.05
N ARG A 109 0.26 4.68 19.08
CA ARG A 109 1.29 5.70 19.27
C ARG A 109 0.82 6.88 20.12
N TYR A 110 -0.48 7.17 20.15
CA TYR A 110 -1.06 8.21 21.02
C TYR A 110 -1.27 7.74 22.47
N SER A 111 -1.53 6.45 22.67
CA SER A 111 -1.74 5.88 24.02
C SER A 111 -0.44 5.67 24.81
N GLU A 112 0.71 5.67 24.15
CA GLU A 112 2.02 5.49 24.77
C GLU A 112 2.80 6.80 25.01
N ARG A 113 2.24 7.98 24.74
CA ARG A 113 2.85 9.23 25.24
C ARG A 113 2.56 9.31 26.75
N PRO A 114 3.56 9.18 27.66
CA PRO A 114 3.34 9.54 29.05
C PRO A 114 2.86 10.98 29.04
N GLN A 115 1.75 11.25 29.70
CA GLN A 115 1.29 12.60 29.97
C GLN A 115 2.46 13.32 30.67
N GLN A 116 3.17 14.15 29.92
CA GLN A 116 4.26 14.95 30.46
C GLN A 116 3.62 15.83 31.53
N GLU A 117 4.09 15.63 32.75
CA GLU A 117 3.63 16.25 33.99
C GLU A 117 3.25 17.73 33.78
N ALA A 118 1.95 18.02 33.90
CA ALA A 118 1.50 19.37 34.12
C ALA A 118 2.02 19.79 35.51
N ARG A 119 3.09 20.59 35.51
CA ARG A 119 3.53 21.38 36.67
C ARG A 119 2.59 22.56 36.88
#